data_AF-U9T480-F1
#
_entry.id   AF-U9T480-F1
#
_cell.length_a   1.000
_cell.length_b   1.000
_cell.length_c   1.000
_cell.angle_alpha   90.00
_cell.angle_beta   90.00
_cell.angle_gamma   90.00
#
_symmetry.space_group_name_H-M   'P 1'
#
loop_
_entity.id
_entity.type
_entity.pdbx_description
1 polymer ?
#
loop_
_entity_poly.entity_id
_entity_poly.type
_entity_poly.pdbx_seq_one_letter_code
_entity_poly.pdbx_strand_id
1 'polypeptide(L)'
;MAFKKHYRYYHIRWMLEQVEVGQLIQDLKMNVLQAIQYIIQSWDEISADTIQNCWNHTEILPNTFPLYDIYEDNIDDELGKVIEALNLHNRMQVKEFLTIPDENIMIVLKDDSTKVETNCINEALKSLKTVYTFLIQQENANGYMKLMDKIEKFIKREQINSMQQTTIDKYFR
;
A
#
# COMPACT_ATOMS: atom_id res chain seq x y z
N MET A 1 2.67 -4.31 9.78
CA MET A 1 3.95 -5.02 9.99
C MET A 1 3.86 -6.51 9.70
N ALA A 2 2.77 -7.17 10.13
CA ALA A 2 2.52 -8.60 9.90
C ALA A 2 2.78 -9.09 8.45
N PHE A 3 2.11 -8.51 7.44
CA PHE A 3 2.32 -8.90 6.04
C PHE A 3 3.79 -8.94 5.61
N LYS A 4 4.54 -7.86 5.89
CA LYS A 4 5.95 -7.75 5.51
C LYS A 4 6.78 -8.87 6.14
N LYS A 5 6.44 -9.25 7.36
CA LYS A 5 7.11 -10.29 8.15
C LYS A 5 6.90 -11.68 7.53
N HIS A 6 5.66 -12.05 7.23
CA HIS A 6 5.35 -13.31 6.52
C HIS A 6 6.05 -13.39 5.17
N TYR A 7 5.95 -12.34 4.34
CA TYR A 7 6.56 -12.34 3.01
C TYR A 7 8.09 -12.50 3.09
N ARG A 8 8.72 -11.79 4.02
CA ARG A 8 10.17 -11.87 4.20
C ARG A 8 10.62 -13.19 4.77
N TYR A 9 9.84 -13.82 5.65
CA TYR A 9 10.07 -15.18 6.10
C TYR A 9 10.11 -16.15 4.92
N TYR A 10 9.10 -16.11 4.05
CA TYR A 10 9.05 -16.95 2.85
C TYR A 10 10.25 -16.71 1.93
N HIS A 11 10.60 -15.45 1.71
CA HIS A 11 11.74 -15.10 0.87
C HIS A 11 13.07 -15.65 1.41
N ILE A 12 13.36 -15.46 2.70
CA ILE A 12 14.62 -15.90 3.32
C ILE A 12 14.67 -17.43 3.40
N ARG A 13 13.55 -18.08 3.72
CA ARG A 13 13.44 -19.53 3.70
C ARG A 13 13.71 -20.11 2.31
N TRP A 14 13.12 -19.51 1.27
CA TRP A 14 13.42 -19.89 -0.11
C TRP A 14 14.90 -19.71 -0.44
N MET A 15 15.53 -18.61 -0.01
CA MET A 15 16.97 -18.40 -0.22
C MET A 15 17.80 -19.50 0.45
N LEU A 16 17.48 -19.90 1.69
CA LEU A 16 18.15 -21.01 2.36
C LEU A 16 18.04 -22.30 1.55
N GLU A 17 16.82 -22.65 1.11
CA GLU A 17 16.58 -23.85 0.31
C GLU A 17 17.42 -23.85 -0.99
N GLN A 18 17.61 -22.68 -1.62
CA GLN A 18 18.48 -22.57 -2.80
C GLN A 18 19.98 -22.73 -2.47
N VAL A 19 20.42 -22.20 -1.33
CA VAL A 19 21.80 -22.36 -0.87
C VAL A 19 22.11 -23.82 -0.51
N GLU A 20 21.17 -24.52 0.12
CA GLU A 20 21.30 -25.94 0.47
C GLU A 20 21.44 -26.84 -0.77
N VAL A 21 20.82 -26.47 -1.90
CA VAL A 21 21.01 -27.17 -3.19
C VAL A 21 22.26 -26.71 -3.95
N GLY A 22 23.09 -25.87 -3.34
CA GLY A 22 24.40 -25.47 -3.85
C GLY A 22 24.43 -24.22 -4.72
N GLN A 23 23.35 -23.44 -4.78
CA GLN A 23 23.37 -22.14 -5.47
C GLN A 23 24.10 -21.08 -4.64
N LEU A 24 24.81 -20.18 -5.32
CA LEU A 24 25.46 -19.04 -4.67
C LEU A 24 24.44 -17.95 -4.38
N ILE A 25 24.47 -17.41 -3.15
CA ILE A 25 23.54 -16.35 -2.69
C ILE A 25 23.52 -15.15 -3.64
N GLN A 26 24.67 -14.79 -4.21
CA GLN A 26 24.84 -13.63 -5.08
C GLN A 26 24.09 -13.76 -6.42
N ASP A 27 23.83 -14.99 -6.86
CA ASP A 27 23.16 -15.31 -8.12
C ASP A 27 21.66 -15.60 -7.92
N LEU A 28 21.18 -15.62 -6.67
CA LEU A 28 19.79 -15.88 -6.36
C LEU A 28 18.90 -14.75 -6.85
N LYS A 29 17.98 -15.11 -7.75
CA LYS A 29 16.93 -14.21 -8.22
C LYS A 29 15.59 -14.90 -8.20
N MET A 30 14.77 -14.54 -7.22
CA MET A 30 13.38 -15.02 -7.15
C MET A 30 12.61 -14.56 -8.37
N ASN A 31 11.83 -15.46 -8.97
CA ASN A 31 11.01 -15.12 -10.13
C ASN A 31 9.67 -14.46 -9.69
N VAL A 32 9.05 -13.73 -10.62
CA VAL A 32 7.82 -12.96 -10.34
C VAL A 32 6.66 -13.88 -9.92
N LEU A 33 6.55 -15.08 -10.48
CA LEU A 33 5.49 -16.02 -10.14
C LEU A 33 5.61 -16.47 -8.68
N GLN A 34 6.81 -16.84 -8.23
CA GLN A 34 7.11 -17.20 -6.84
C GLN A 34 6.83 -16.04 -5.89
N ALA A 35 7.24 -14.82 -6.26
CA ALA A 35 6.95 -13.63 -5.47
C ALA A 35 5.43 -13.43 -5.28
N ILE A 36 4.64 -13.58 -6.34
CA ILE A 36 3.16 -13.48 -6.27
C ILE A 36 2.58 -14.56 -5.38
N GLN A 37 3.07 -15.79 -5.48
CA GLN A 37 2.62 -16.90 -4.63
C GLN A 37 2.88 -16.61 -3.15
N TYR A 38 4.07 -16.09 -2.80
CA TYR A 38 4.38 -15.69 -1.43
C TYR A 38 3.55 -14.51 -0.95
N ILE A 39 3.18 -13.56 -1.82
CA ILE A 39 2.24 -12.48 -1.48
C ILE A 39 0.88 -13.07 -1.09
N ILE A 40 0.35 -14.00 -1.86
CA ILE A 40 -0.94 -14.64 -1.58
C ILE A 40 -0.88 -15.38 -0.24
N GLN A 41 0.13 -16.24 -0.04
CA GLN A 41 0.32 -16.98 1.20
C GLN A 41 0.48 -16.06 2.41
N SER A 42 1.24 -14.97 2.25
CA SER A 42 1.42 -13.99 3.31
C SER A 42 0.12 -13.29 3.69
N TRP A 43 -0.82 -13.11 2.76
CA TRP A 43 -2.13 -12.54 3.07
C TRP A 43 -3.05 -13.56 3.76
N ASP A 44 -3.03 -14.82 3.31
CA ASP A 44 -3.86 -15.89 3.88
C ASP A 44 -3.51 -16.19 5.35
N GLU A 45 -2.26 -15.95 5.75
CA GLU A 45 -1.79 -16.15 7.13
C GLU A 45 -2.13 -15.00 8.08
N ILE A 46 -2.51 -13.83 7.54
CA ILE A 46 -2.85 -12.68 8.38
C ILE A 46 -4.27 -12.85 8.91
N SER A 47 -4.40 -12.86 10.22
CA SER A 47 -5.72 -12.94 10.86
C SER A 47 -6.56 -11.69 10.59
N ALA A 48 -7.88 -11.88 10.51
CA ALA A 48 -8.84 -10.78 10.39
C ALA A 48 -8.69 -9.77 11.54
N ASP A 49 -8.36 -10.24 12.75
CA ASP A 49 -8.10 -9.39 13.91
C ASP A 49 -6.90 -8.47 13.69
N THR A 50 -5.83 -8.98 13.06
CA THR A 50 -4.65 -8.17 12.71
C THR A 50 -5.02 -7.06 11.72
N ILE A 51 -5.86 -7.36 10.72
CA ILE A 51 -6.35 -6.37 9.75
C ILE A 51 -7.23 -5.34 10.43
N GLN A 52 -8.18 -5.79 11.25
CA GLN A 52 -9.08 -4.94 12.01
C GLN A 52 -8.32 -3.98 12.93
N ASN A 53 -7.30 -4.47 13.63
CA ASN A 53 -6.44 -3.67 14.49
C ASN A 53 -5.62 -2.65 13.69
N CYS A 54 -5.14 -3.03 12.50
CA CYS A 54 -4.47 -2.09 11.59
C CYS A 54 -5.41 -0.97 11.12
N TRP A 55 -6.68 -1.29 10.80
CA TRP A 55 -7.68 -0.28 10.45
C TRP A 55 -8.05 0.62 11.62
N ASN A 56 -8.12 0.09 12.85
CA ASN A 56 -8.32 0.89 14.06
C ASN A 56 -7.14 1.84 14.30
N HIS A 57 -5.90 1.35 14.20
CA HIS A 57 -4.69 2.16 14.40
C HIS A 57 -4.52 3.25 13.33
N THR A 58 -5.00 3.01 12.11
CA THR A 58 -4.98 4.00 11.01
C THR A 58 -6.23 4.89 11.02
N GLU A 59 -7.12 4.73 12.01
CA GLU A 59 -8.36 5.48 12.16
C GLU A 59 -9.32 5.37 10.96
N ILE A 60 -9.14 4.35 10.09
CA ILE A 60 -10.05 4.05 8.98
C ILE A 60 -11.41 3.61 9.52
N LEU A 61 -11.41 2.91 10.66
CA LEU A 61 -12.62 2.60 11.40
C LEU A 61 -12.74 3.48 12.63
N PRO A 62 -13.93 4.01 12.94
CA PRO A 62 -14.16 4.75 14.17
C PRO A 62 -13.84 3.86 15.36
N ASN A 63 -12.99 4.34 16.27
CA ASN A 63 -12.52 3.61 17.46
C ASN A 63 -13.69 3.21 18.37
N THR A 64 -14.32 2.06 18.11
CA THR A 64 -15.43 1.54 18.93
C THR A 64 -14.98 0.56 20.03
N PHE A 65 -13.71 0.14 20.08
CA PHE A 65 -13.26 -0.84 21.06
C PHE A 65 -11.88 -0.50 21.63
N PRO A 66 -11.67 -0.73 22.96
CA PRO A 66 -10.36 -0.58 23.57
C PRO A 66 -9.39 -1.55 22.91
N LEU A 67 -8.23 -1.03 22.47
CA LEU A 67 -7.09 -1.84 22.01
C LEU A 67 -6.76 -2.86 23.10
N TYR A 68 -7.11 -4.12 22.86
CA TYR A 68 -6.41 -5.21 23.52
C TYR A 68 -5.11 -5.40 22.77
N ASP A 69 -3.99 -5.21 23.46
CA ASP A 69 -2.71 -5.71 22.99
C ASP A 69 -2.81 -7.23 22.89
N ILE A 70 -2.77 -7.79 21.68
CA ILE A 70 -2.76 -9.23 21.48
C ILE A 70 -1.49 -9.63 20.73
N TYR A 71 -0.72 -10.46 21.42
CA TYR A 71 0.37 -11.35 21.01
C TYR A 71 0.86 -11.18 19.56
N GLU A 72 1.99 -10.49 19.46
CA GLU A 72 2.83 -10.46 18.27
C GLU A 72 3.21 -11.90 17.90
N ASP A 73 2.84 -12.34 16.70
CA ASP A 73 3.15 -13.68 16.19
C ASP A 73 4.63 -14.02 16.41
N ASN A 74 4.91 -15.21 16.97
CA ASN A 74 6.25 -15.71 17.31
C ASN A 74 7.18 -15.93 16.09
N ILE A 75 6.77 -15.45 14.92
CA ILE A 75 7.50 -15.51 13.65
C ILE A 75 8.80 -14.68 13.70
N ASP A 76 8.97 -13.73 14.62
CA ASP A 76 10.23 -12.96 14.72
C ASP A 76 11.40 -13.85 15.17
N ASP A 77 11.15 -14.74 16.14
CA ASP A 77 12.15 -15.70 16.62
C ASP A 77 12.49 -16.71 15.53
N GLU A 78 11.51 -17.16 14.75
CA GLU A 78 11.74 -18.08 13.64
C GLU A 78 12.50 -17.40 12.50
N LEU A 79 12.10 -16.19 12.13
CA LEU A 79 12.78 -15.38 11.12
C LEU A 79 14.23 -15.09 11.50
N GLY A 80 14.48 -14.80 12.78
CA GLY A 80 15.84 -14.62 13.32
C GLY A 80 16.71 -15.85 13.09
N LYS A 81 16.21 -17.04 13.40
CA LYS A 81 16.95 -18.31 13.18
C LYS A 81 17.26 -18.55 11.70
N VAL A 82 16.30 -18.27 10.82
CA VAL A 82 16.45 -18.44 9.36
C VAL A 82 17.50 -17.44 8.82
N ILE A 83 17.52 -16.20 9.32
CA ILE A 83 18.56 -15.22 8.97
C ILE A 83 19.94 -15.65 9.48
N GLU A 84 20.04 -16.20 10.70
CA GLU A 84 21.30 -16.71 11.24
C GLU A 84 21.86 -17.86 10.40
N ALA A 85 21.01 -18.77 9.94
CA ALA A 85 21.40 -19.90 9.10
C ALA A 85 22.02 -19.47 7.76
N LEU A 86 21.65 -18.30 7.21
CA LEU A 86 22.23 -17.78 5.97
C LEU A 86 23.67 -17.28 6.11
N ASN A 87 24.17 -17.09 7.35
CA ASN A 87 25.56 -16.72 7.66
C ASN A 87 26.12 -15.53 6.85
N LEU A 88 25.34 -14.45 6.73
CA LEU A 88 25.72 -13.25 5.97
C LEU A 88 26.80 -12.43 6.71
N HIS A 89 27.81 -11.94 5.97
CA HIS A 89 28.96 -11.19 6.53
C HIS A 89 28.57 -9.87 7.23
N ASN A 90 27.45 -9.27 6.82
CA ASN A 90 26.88 -8.07 7.45
C ASN A 90 25.40 -8.31 7.78
N ARG A 91 25.14 -9.19 8.75
CA ARG A 91 23.79 -9.57 9.15
C ARG A 91 23.05 -8.40 9.81
N MET A 92 21.85 -8.12 9.33
CA MET A 92 20.96 -7.10 9.88
C MET A 92 20.05 -7.71 10.96
N GLN A 93 19.68 -6.95 12.00
CA GLN A 93 18.71 -7.44 13.00
C GLN A 93 17.32 -7.58 12.38
N VAL A 94 16.49 -8.52 12.85
CA VAL A 94 15.12 -8.74 12.32
C VAL A 94 14.30 -7.45 12.28
N LYS A 95 14.36 -6.64 13.34
CA LYS A 95 13.66 -5.35 13.41
C LYS A 95 14.11 -4.40 12.32
N GLU A 96 15.42 -4.15 12.21
CA GLU A 96 16.03 -3.29 11.20
C GLU A 96 15.77 -3.80 9.78
N PHE A 97 15.73 -5.12 9.61
CA PHE A 97 15.37 -5.73 8.35
C PHE A 97 13.93 -5.40 8.00
N LEU A 98 12.96 -5.64 8.90
CA LEU A 98 11.53 -5.37 8.66
C LEU A 98 11.21 -3.88 8.49
N THR A 99 12.00 -2.99 9.10
CA THR A 99 11.83 -1.52 9.01
C THR A 99 12.90 -0.91 8.11
N ILE A 100 12.60 -0.71 6.82
CA ILE A 100 13.49 0.09 5.98
C ILE A 100 13.31 1.58 6.36
N PRO A 101 14.39 2.34 6.62
CA PRO A 101 14.30 3.78 6.77
C PRO A 101 13.55 4.38 5.57
N ASP A 102 12.69 5.36 5.78
CA ASP A 102 11.90 6.05 4.74
C ASP A 102 10.68 5.29 4.16
N GLU A 103 10.40 4.03 4.53
CA GLU A 103 9.14 3.36 4.12
C GLU A 103 7.89 3.94 4.78
N ASN A 104 8.05 4.62 5.92
CA ASN A 104 6.98 5.32 6.64
C ASN A 104 6.86 6.79 6.22
N ILE A 105 7.39 7.18 5.07
CA ILE A 105 6.97 8.44 4.44
C ILE A 105 5.50 8.24 4.11
N MET A 106 4.64 8.68 5.03
CA MET A 106 3.23 8.91 4.76
C MET A 106 3.21 9.67 3.44
N ILE A 107 2.57 9.12 2.40
CA ILE A 107 2.16 9.96 1.28
C ILE A 107 1.15 10.90 1.92
N VAL A 108 1.65 12.01 2.47
CA VAL A 108 0.82 13.07 3.00
C VAL A 108 0.08 13.55 1.77
N LEU A 109 -1.14 13.06 1.58
CA LEU A 109 -2.15 13.82 0.87
C LEU A 109 -2.26 15.09 1.70
N LYS A 110 -1.46 16.10 1.33
CA LYS A 110 -1.55 17.44 1.91
C LYS A 110 -2.89 17.97 1.47
N ASP A 111 -3.93 17.60 2.21
CA ASP A 111 -5.13 18.39 2.32
C ASP A 111 -4.77 19.56 3.23
N ASP A 112 -4.24 20.61 2.59
CA ASP A 112 -4.44 21.99 3.00
C ASP A 112 -3.82 22.93 1.96
N SER A 113 -4.70 23.51 1.13
CA SER A 113 -4.54 24.81 0.46
C SER A 113 -3.64 24.99 -0.78
N THR A 114 -3.10 23.93 -1.40
CA THR A 114 -2.44 24.09 -2.71
C THR A 114 -3.44 23.94 -3.86
N LYS A 115 -3.61 25.02 -4.64
CA LYS A 115 -4.33 25.03 -5.92
C LYS A 115 -3.98 23.76 -6.70
N VAL A 116 -4.98 22.92 -6.94
CA VAL A 116 -4.84 21.70 -7.73
C VAL A 116 -4.22 22.09 -9.07
N GLU A 117 -3.00 21.61 -9.36
CA GLU A 117 -2.39 21.83 -10.66
C GLU A 117 -3.31 21.24 -11.73
N THR A 118 -3.60 22.03 -12.78
CA THR A 118 -4.49 21.66 -13.89
C THR A 118 -4.13 20.32 -14.55
N ASN A 119 -2.88 19.86 -14.41
CA ASN A 119 -2.44 18.55 -14.89
C ASN A 119 -3.13 17.39 -14.14
N CYS A 120 -3.28 17.49 -12.82
CA CYS A 120 -3.93 16.47 -11.99
C CYS A 120 -5.44 16.32 -12.31
N ILE A 121 -6.11 17.42 -12.67
CA ILE A 121 -7.52 17.43 -13.08
C ILE A 121 -7.73 16.67 -14.40
N ASN A 122 -6.83 16.86 -15.37
CA ASN A 122 -6.91 16.19 -16.66
C ASN A 122 -6.64 14.68 -16.53
N GLU A 123 -5.69 14.29 -15.68
CA GLU A 123 -5.43 12.87 -15.36
C GLU A 123 -6.61 12.22 -14.63
N ALA A 124 -7.25 12.94 -13.70
CA ALA A 124 -8.47 12.49 -13.04
C ALA A 124 -9.62 12.27 -14.03
N LEU A 125 -9.84 13.19 -14.97
CA LEU A 125 -10.84 13.02 -16.04
C LEU A 125 -10.54 11.83 -16.95
N LYS A 126 -9.26 11.62 -17.31
CA LYS A 126 -8.85 10.49 -18.14
C LYS A 126 -9.09 9.16 -17.41
N SER A 127 -8.75 9.09 -16.13
CA SER A 127 -8.95 7.91 -15.28
C SER A 127 -10.44 7.62 -15.08
N LEU A 128 -11.25 8.67 -14.85
CA LEU A 128 -12.71 8.58 -14.76
C LEU A 128 -13.31 7.97 -16.04
N LYS A 129 -12.86 8.43 -17.21
CA LYS A 129 -13.32 7.93 -18.51
C LYS A 129 -12.99 6.44 -18.71
N THR A 130 -11.82 6.00 -18.24
CA THR A 130 -11.44 4.58 -18.27
C THR A 130 -12.39 3.73 -17.42
N VAL A 131 -12.67 4.16 -16.19
CA VAL A 131 -13.61 3.46 -15.28
C VAL A 131 -15.03 3.45 -15.85
N TYR A 132 -15.48 4.56 -16.44
CA TYR A 132 -16.79 4.63 -17.08
C TYR A 132 -16.93 3.64 -18.24
N THR A 133 -15.89 3.54 -19.08
CA THR A 133 -15.86 2.60 -20.21
C THR A 133 -15.92 1.15 -19.73
N PHE A 134 -15.19 0.82 -18.66
CA PHE A 134 -15.24 -0.51 -18.04
C PHE A 134 -16.62 -0.82 -17.45
N LEU A 135 -17.24 0.14 -16.76
CA LEU A 135 -18.55 -0.06 -16.15
C LEU A 135 -19.64 -0.27 -17.21
N ILE A 136 -19.64 0.44 -18.34
CA ILE A 136 -20.62 0.22 -19.42
C ILE A 136 -20.59 -1.23 -19.94
N GLN A 137 -19.45 -1.90 -19.88
CA GLN A 137 -19.31 -3.28 -20.34
C GLN A 137 -19.92 -4.31 -19.37
N GLN A 138 -20.35 -3.91 -18.18
CA GLN A 138 -20.93 -4.82 -17.18
C GLN A 138 -22.45 -4.73 -17.14
N GLU A 139 -23.13 -5.88 -17.07
CA GLU A 139 -24.61 -5.98 -17.06
C GLU A 139 -25.27 -5.28 -15.86
N ASN A 140 -24.55 -5.05 -14.75
CA ASN A 140 -25.09 -4.48 -13.50
C ASN A 140 -24.66 -3.03 -13.22
N ALA A 141 -24.18 -2.29 -14.21
CA ALA A 141 -23.53 -1.00 -13.99
C ALA A 141 -24.45 0.20 -13.74
N ASN A 142 -25.77 0.03 -13.90
CA ASN A 142 -26.75 1.13 -13.84
C ASN A 142 -26.71 1.91 -12.51
N GLY A 143 -26.38 1.24 -11.39
CA GLY A 143 -26.25 1.89 -10.08
C GLY A 143 -25.05 2.84 -9.99
N TYR A 144 -23.95 2.52 -10.67
CA TYR A 144 -22.70 3.28 -10.62
C TYR A 144 -22.67 4.46 -11.58
N MET A 145 -23.47 4.44 -12.66
CA MET A 145 -23.56 5.54 -13.64
C MET A 145 -23.95 6.87 -12.99
N LYS A 146 -24.94 6.85 -12.09
CA LYS A 146 -25.38 8.07 -11.38
C LYS A 146 -24.30 8.64 -10.47
N LEU A 147 -23.48 7.79 -9.88
CA LEU A 147 -22.35 8.22 -9.06
C LEU A 147 -21.25 8.81 -9.95
N MET A 148 -21.03 8.20 -11.10
CA MET A 148 -20.04 8.65 -12.07
C MET A 148 -20.33 10.03 -12.63
N ASP A 149 -21.60 10.30 -12.98
CA ASP A 149 -22.04 11.63 -13.41
C ASP A 149 -21.84 12.70 -12.33
N LYS A 150 -22.00 12.33 -11.05
CA LYS A 150 -21.77 13.24 -9.92
C LYS A 150 -20.29 13.57 -9.77
N ILE A 151 -19.42 12.56 -9.88
CA ILE A 151 -17.97 12.73 -9.80
C ILE A 151 -17.47 13.56 -10.98
N GLU A 152 -17.95 13.31 -12.20
CA GLU A 152 -17.59 14.12 -13.38
C GLU A 152 -18.00 15.60 -13.20
N LYS A 153 -19.21 15.85 -12.70
CA LYS A 153 -19.68 17.21 -12.40
C LYS A 153 -18.88 17.89 -11.30
N PHE A 154 -18.31 17.13 -10.37
CA PHE A 154 -17.44 17.68 -9.32
C PHE A 154 -16.09 18.09 -9.90
N ILE A 155 -15.43 17.19 -10.65
CA ILE A 155 -14.13 17.45 -11.28
C ILE A 155 -14.20 18.64 -12.25
N LYS A 156 -15.28 18.74 -13.06
CA LYS A 156 -15.49 19.88 -13.96
C LYS A 156 -15.71 21.21 -13.22
N ARG A 157 -16.35 21.19 -12.04
CA ARG A 157 -16.52 22.39 -11.22
C ARG A 157 -15.19 22.88 -10.65
N GLU A 158 -14.38 21.96 -10.15
CA GLU A 158 -13.03 22.28 -9.65
C GLU A 158 -12.11 22.79 -10.77
N GLN A 159 -12.23 22.26 -11.99
CA GLN A 159 -11.52 22.79 -13.16
C GLN A 159 -11.88 24.26 -13.45
N ILE A 160 -13.17 24.59 -13.45
CA ILE A 160 -13.64 25.96 -13.69
C ILE A 160 -13.14 26.89 -12.58
N ASN A 161 -13.24 26.48 -11.31
CA ASN A 161 -12.77 27.26 -10.17
C ASN A 161 -11.25 27.50 -10.21
N SER A 162 -10.47 26.50 -10.65
CA SER A 162 -9.02 26.61 -10.81
C SER A 162 -8.59 27.54 -11.96
N MET A 163 -9.44 27.74 -12.97
CA MET A 163 -9.15 28.61 -14.12
C MET A 163 -9.57 30.07 -13.90
N GLN A 164 -10.16 30.42 -12.76
CA GLN A 164 -10.57 31.79 -12.45
C GLN A 164 -9.37 32.67 -12.06
N GLN A 165 -9.23 33.81 -12.73
CA GLN A 165 -8.18 34.79 -12.48
C GLN A 165 -8.41 35.49 -11.14
N THR A 166 -7.42 35.51 -10.24
CA THR A 166 -7.53 36.24 -8.97
C THR A 166 -7.49 37.75 -9.23
N THR A 167 -8.50 38.48 -8.78
CA THR A 167 -8.57 39.95 -8.86
C THR A 167 -7.43 40.59 -8.06
N ILE A 168 -6.89 41.70 -8.59
CA ILE A 168 -5.69 42.37 -8.06
C ILE A 168 -5.84 42.79 -6.58
N ASP A 169 -7.07 42.99 -6.13
CA ASP A 169 -7.44 43.38 -4.76
C ASP A 169 -6.98 42.37 -3.69
N LYS A 170 -6.78 41.09 -4.07
CA LYS A 170 -6.33 40.05 -3.15
C LYS A 170 -4.86 40.22 -2.71
N TYR A 171 -4.08 41.06 -3.40
CA TYR A 171 -2.66 41.27 -3.14
C TYR A 171 -2.35 42.54 -2.32
N PHE A 172 -3.36 43.37 -2.02
CA PHE A 172 -3.19 44.65 -1.32
C PHE A 172 -3.72 44.63 0.12
N ARG A 173 -3.61 43.50 0.83
CA ARG A 173 -4.01 43.36 2.24
C ARG A 173 -2.80 43.20 3.15
#